data_AF-A0A4R4W836-F1
#
_entry.id   AF-A0A4R4W836-F1
#
_cell.length_a   1.000
_cell.length_b   1.000
_cell.length_c   1.000
_cell.angle_alpha   90.00
_cell.angle_beta   90.00
_cell.angle_gamma   90.00
#
_symmetry.space_group_name_H-M   'P 1'
#
loop_
_entity.id
_entity.type
_entity.pdbx_description
1 polymer ?
#
loop_
_entity_poly.entity_id
_entity_poly.type
_entity_poly.pdbx_seq_one_letter_code
_entity_poly.pdbx_strand_id
1 'polypeptide(L)'
;MHSTTARLDQDTDDRLTAAVDHTGKGVQDIWEAAINFLADQHGIRKEMPAGADLTLPRPIENRTFDEDTVKATVRLTRNTRARLAAAASRLGLGGSEAVVEALNAWFDQQSVPGEHTAPERPPTRHFTKVLIKDATSERLGRESKRLKRTAQSVVEESINRYASRHGVPETMPADSPVALPRTGRANAHGGTTSATARLTTNTRARLVSVCAQQSRTASEVIDEALSDCLDHLETLPPA
;
A
#
# COMPACT_ATOMS: atom_id res chain seq x y z
N MET A 1 13.10 -17.25 20.86
CA MET A 1 13.09 -17.06 19.39
C MET A 1 11.66 -16.94 18.92
N HIS A 2 11.40 -16.24 17.80
CA HIS A 2 10.08 -15.91 17.29
C HIS A 2 9.93 -16.35 15.84
N SER A 3 8.92 -17.17 15.55
CA SER A 3 8.62 -17.59 14.18
C SER A 3 8.23 -16.39 13.32
N THR A 4 8.91 -16.24 12.19
CA THR A 4 8.69 -15.19 11.20
C THR A 4 8.48 -15.84 9.86
N THR A 5 7.36 -15.55 9.24
CA THR A 5 6.97 -16.09 7.94
C THR A 5 6.89 -14.95 6.95
N ALA A 6 7.44 -15.18 5.76
CA ALA A 6 7.25 -14.32 4.60
C ALA A 6 6.87 -15.18 3.40
N ARG A 7 6.17 -14.57 2.45
CA ARG A 7 6.01 -15.12 1.11
C ARG A 7 7.04 -14.45 0.21
N LEU A 8 7.84 -15.26 -0.45
CA LEU A 8 8.88 -14.84 -1.38
C LEU A 8 8.35 -15.07 -2.79
N ASP A 9 8.56 -14.11 -3.69
CA ASP A 9 8.46 -14.39 -5.12
C ASP A 9 9.60 -15.33 -5.55
N GLN A 10 9.45 -15.94 -6.74
CA GLN A 10 10.41 -16.91 -7.26
C GLN A 10 11.82 -16.31 -7.33
N ASP A 11 11.96 -15.07 -7.79
CA ASP A 11 13.26 -14.39 -7.91
C ASP A 11 13.93 -14.21 -6.54
N THR A 12 13.18 -13.80 -5.52
CA THR A 12 13.71 -13.64 -4.16
C THR A 12 14.11 -14.99 -3.55
N ASP A 13 13.36 -16.06 -3.83
CA ASP A 13 13.67 -17.42 -3.38
C ASP A 13 14.93 -17.98 -4.09
N ASP A 14 15.07 -17.75 -5.39
CA ASP A 14 16.25 -18.12 -6.18
C ASP A 14 17.50 -17.38 -5.68
N ARG A 15 17.39 -16.07 -5.42
CA ARG A 15 18.47 -15.27 -4.82
C ARG A 15 18.81 -15.73 -3.42
N LEU A 16 17.82 -16.13 -2.62
CA LEU A 16 18.07 -16.70 -1.29
C LEU A 16 18.86 -18.00 -1.37
N THR A 17 18.50 -18.88 -2.31
CA THR A 17 19.23 -20.12 -2.59
C THR A 17 20.68 -19.82 -3.01
N ALA A 18 20.86 -18.91 -3.98
CA ALA A 18 22.19 -18.50 -4.43
C ALA A 18 23.02 -17.86 -3.29
N ALA A 19 22.40 -17.12 -2.39
CA ALA A 19 23.06 -16.54 -1.23
C ALA A 19 23.51 -17.59 -0.20
N VAL A 20 22.71 -18.66 0.00
CA VAL A 20 23.08 -19.81 0.84
C VAL A 20 24.35 -20.46 0.26
N ASP A 21 24.36 -20.74 -1.03
CA ASP A 21 25.51 -21.36 -1.71
C ASP A 21 26.74 -20.45 -1.69
N HIS A 22 26.55 -19.15 -1.92
CA HIS A 22 27.64 -18.18 -1.97
C HIS A 22 28.30 -17.95 -0.60
N THR A 23 27.52 -17.90 0.48
CA THR A 23 28.03 -17.55 1.81
C THR A 23 28.30 -18.76 2.71
N GLY A 24 27.77 -19.93 2.36
CA GLY A 24 27.77 -21.13 3.20
C GLY A 24 26.92 -21.00 4.48
N LYS A 25 26.11 -19.94 4.60
CA LYS A 25 25.25 -19.70 5.77
C LYS A 25 23.89 -20.38 5.61
N GLY A 26 23.28 -20.74 6.73
CA GLY A 26 21.91 -21.20 6.74
C GLY A 26 20.91 -20.07 6.42
N VAL A 27 19.73 -20.43 5.91
CA VAL A 27 18.64 -19.49 5.59
C VAL A 27 18.29 -18.58 6.77
N GLN A 28 18.26 -19.11 7.99
CA GLN A 28 17.97 -18.31 9.19
C GLN A 28 19.03 -17.21 9.42
N ASP A 29 20.31 -17.52 9.22
CA ASP A 29 21.40 -16.57 9.42
C ASP A 29 21.39 -15.48 8.35
N ILE A 30 21.02 -15.82 7.11
CA ILE A 30 20.82 -14.84 6.03
C ILE A 30 19.67 -13.90 6.37
N TRP A 31 18.53 -14.43 6.85
CA TRP A 31 17.40 -13.59 7.29
C TRP A 31 17.81 -12.66 8.43
N GLU A 32 18.55 -13.16 9.43
CA GLU A 32 19.04 -12.33 10.52
C GLU A 32 19.98 -11.23 10.02
N ALA A 33 20.92 -11.56 9.13
CA ALA A 33 21.84 -10.60 8.54
C ALA A 33 21.11 -9.53 7.72
N ALA A 34 20.16 -9.95 6.87
CA ALA A 34 19.39 -9.08 6.00
C ALA A 34 18.51 -8.10 6.79
N ILE A 35 17.77 -8.60 7.78
CA ILE A 35 16.92 -7.76 8.64
C ILE A 35 17.77 -6.75 9.43
N ASN A 36 18.92 -7.20 9.95
CA ASN A 36 19.81 -6.30 10.68
C ASN A 36 20.43 -5.26 9.76
N PHE A 37 20.79 -5.62 8.53
CA PHE A 37 21.26 -4.69 7.50
C PHE A 37 20.22 -3.62 7.17
N LEU A 38 18.98 -4.01 6.86
CA LEU A 38 17.89 -3.06 6.60
C LEU A 38 17.66 -2.13 7.81
N ALA A 39 17.65 -2.69 9.02
CA ALA A 39 17.47 -1.91 10.23
C ALA A 39 18.62 -0.89 10.46
N ASP A 40 19.87 -1.26 10.15
CA ASP A 40 21.01 -0.35 10.22
C ASP A 40 20.90 0.79 9.21
N GLN A 41 20.49 0.50 7.96
CA GLN A 41 20.23 1.53 6.93
C GLN A 41 19.17 2.54 7.37
N HIS A 42 18.21 2.12 8.20
CA HIS A 42 17.16 2.99 8.74
C HIS A 42 17.46 3.57 10.14
N GLY A 43 18.71 3.45 10.62
CA GLY A 43 19.14 4.03 11.90
C GLY A 43 18.45 3.42 13.11
N ILE A 44 18.01 2.16 13.02
CA ILE A 44 17.43 1.42 14.15
C ILE A 44 18.57 0.87 15.00
N ARG A 45 18.43 1.01 16.32
CA ARG A 45 19.48 0.66 17.30
C ARG A 45 19.85 -0.81 17.23
N LYS A 46 21.15 -1.12 17.22
CA LYS A 46 21.70 -2.51 17.18
C LYS A 46 21.10 -3.39 18.27
N GLU A 47 20.94 -2.85 19.46
CA GLU A 47 20.28 -3.51 20.57
C GLU A 47 18.96 -2.80 20.88
N MET A 48 17.87 -3.56 20.77
CA MET A 48 16.53 -3.11 21.09
C MET A 48 16.27 -3.26 22.59
N PRO A 49 15.54 -2.33 23.22
CA PRO A 49 15.14 -2.46 24.61
C PRO A 49 14.42 -3.79 24.88
N ALA A 50 14.59 -4.36 26.08
CA ALA A 50 13.95 -5.62 26.44
C ALA A 50 12.41 -5.59 26.23
N GLY A 51 11.78 -4.44 26.47
CA GLY A 51 10.34 -4.22 26.26
C GLY A 51 9.93 -3.77 24.84
N ALA A 52 10.81 -3.85 23.84
CA ALA A 52 10.47 -3.45 22.47
C ALA A 52 9.32 -4.29 21.89
N ASP A 53 8.49 -3.64 21.07
CA ASP A 53 7.39 -4.31 20.38
C ASP A 53 7.95 -5.31 19.34
N LEU A 54 7.37 -6.51 19.35
CA LEU A 54 7.70 -7.61 18.43
C LEU A 54 6.60 -7.85 17.40
N THR A 55 5.51 -7.10 17.51
CA THR A 55 4.34 -7.16 16.65
C THR A 55 4.70 -6.58 15.30
N LEU A 56 4.61 -7.40 14.26
CA LEU A 56 4.80 -6.90 12.90
C LEU A 56 3.53 -6.17 12.46
N PRO A 57 3.67 -5.01 11.79
CA PRO A 57 2.55 -4.36 11.14
C PRO A 57 1.85 -5.32 10.20
N ARG A 58 0.52 -5.18 10.12
CA ARG A 58 -0.26 -5.88 9.10
C ARG A 58 0.13 -5.35 7.72
N PRO A 59 0.15 -6.20 6.69
CA PRO A 59 0.30 -5.75 5.31
C PRO A 59 -0.65 -4.60 4.98
N ILE A 60 -0.15 -3.56 4.29
CA ILE A 60 -0.96 -2.41 3.88
C ILE A 60 -2.04 -2.85 2.87
N GLU A 61 -1.70 -3.82 2.05
CA GLU A 61 -2.61 -4.47 1.11
C GLU A 61 -2.73 -5.95 1.44
N ASN A 62 -3.95 -6.48 1.40
CA ASN A 62 -4.12 -7.90 1.16
C ASN A 62 -3.73 -8.12 -0.31
N ARG A 63 -2.42 -8.15 -0.61
CA ARG A 63 -1.98 -8.61 -1.92
C ARG A 63 -2.57 -10.00 -2.09
N THR A 64 -3.40 -10.17 -3.11
CA THR A 64 -3.56 -11.47 -3.75
C THR A 64 -2.16 -11.80 -4.24
N PHE A 65 -1.40 -12.50 -3.40
CA PHE A 65 -0.15 -13.09 -3.83
C PHE A 65 -0.50 -13.99 -5.01
N ASP A 66 0.19 -13.82 -6.13
CA ASP A 66 0.10 -14.77 -7.22
C ASP A 66 0.41 -16.18 -6.70
N GLU A 67 -0.15 -17.18 -7.37
CA GLU A 67 -0.03 -18.59 -6.98
C GLU A 67 1.44 -19.05 -6.88
N ASP A 68 2.37 -18.30 -7.50
CA ASP A 68 3.79 -18.59 -7.62
C ASP A 68 4.66 -18.08 -6.45
N THR A 69 4.08 -17.72 -5.30
CA THR A 69 4.87 -17.30 -4.13
C THR A 69 5.18 -18.46 -3.17
N VAL A 70 6.45 -18.60 -2.80
CA VAL A 70 6.93 -19.62 -1.86
C VAL A 70 6.84 -19.10 -0.42
N LYS A 71 6.24 -19.89 0.48
CA LYS A 71 6.14 -19.54 1.90
C LYS A 71 7.37 -20.01 2.66
N ALA A 72 8.24 -19.09 3.07
CA ALA A 72 9.40 -19.36 3.90
C ALA A 72 9.14 -18.97 5.38
N THR A 73 9.64 -19.77 6.33
CA THR A 73 9.50 -19.49 7.77
C THR A 73 10.81 -19.76 8.49
N VAL A 74 11.29 -18.79 9.27
CA VAL A 74 12.50 -18.90 10.11
C VAL A 74 12.20 -18.48 11.54
N ARG A 75 13.08 -18.86 12.48
CA ARG A 75 12.99 -18.43 13.88
C ARG A 75 14.01 -17.32 14.13
N LEU A 76 13.52 -16.10 14.38
CA LEU A 76 14.40 -14.96 14.66
C LEU A 76 14.70 -14.83 16.15
N THR A 77 15.88 -14.32 16.48
CA THR A 77 16.15 -13.80 17.83
C THR A 77 15.17 -12.68 18.19
N ARG A 78 14.97 -12.43 19.50
CA ARG A 78 14.09 -11.35 19.99
C ARG A 78 14.53 -9.99 19.45
N ASN A 79 15.84 -9.75 19.45
CA ASN A 79 16.42 -8.49 18.99
C ASN A 79 16.17 -8.26 17.49
N THR A 80 16.50 -9.24 16.64
CA THR A 80 16.25 -9.17 15.19
C THR A 80 14.76 -9.00 14.88
N ARG A 81 13.88 -9.71 15.61
CA ARG A 81 12.42 -9.54 15.46
C ARG A 81 11.93 -8.14 15.83
N ALA A 82 12.43 -7.56 16.91
CA ALA A 82 12.11 -6.19 17.31
C ALA A 82 12.61 -5.16 16.26
N ARG A 83 13.82 -5.38 15.71
CA ARG A 83 14.39 -4.55 14.65
C ARG A 83 13.55 -4.62 13.37
N LEU A 84 13.09 -5.81 12.99
CA LEU A 84 12.16 -5.99 11.87
C LEU A 84 10.85 -5.21 12.08
N ALA A 85 10.24 -5.32 13.27
CA ALA A 85 8.99 -4.61 13.58
C ALA A 85 9.16 -3.08 13.50
N ALA A 86 10.28 -2.55 14.00
CA ALA A 86 10.62 -1.14 13.91
C ALA A 86 10.86 -0.69 12.46
N ALA A 87 11.59 -1.48 11.67
CA ALA A 87 11.85 -1.20 10.25
C ALA A 87 10.56 -1.20 9.44
N ALA A 88 9.75 -2.25 9.59
CA ALA A 88 8.45 -2.38 8.95
C ALA A 88 7.52 -1.21 9.27
N SER A 89 7.43 -0.82 10.56
CA SER A 89 6.60 0.31 10.98
C SER A 89 7.08 1.63 10.38
N ARG A 90 8.40 1.84 10.34
CA ARG A 90 9.01 3.07 9.80
C ARG A 90 8.83 3.20 8.30
N LEU A 91 8.89 2.09 7.57
CA LEU A 91 8.71 2.03 6.13
C LEU A 91 7.24 1.99 5.71
N GLY A 92 6.32 1.75 6.65
CA GLY A 92 4.93 1.47 6.33
C GLY A 92 4.82 0.19 5.50
N LEU A 93 5.45 -0.89 5.95
CA LEU A 93 5.39 -2.20 5.30
C LEU A 93 4.77 -3.23 6.24
N GLY A 94 4.09 -4.22 5.67
CA GLY A 94 3.72 -5.43 6.37
C GLY A 94 4.95 -6.24 6.77
N GLY A 95 4.78 -7.11 7.76
CA GLY A 95 5.87 -8.00 8.21
C GLY A 95 6.53 -8.82 7.11
N SER A 96 5.75 -9.38 6.18
CA SER A 96 6.28 -10.16 5.04
C SER A 96 6.99 -9.27 4.02
N GLU A 97 6.43 -8.10 3.74
CA GLU A 97 6.99 -7.14 2.77
C GLU A 97 8.35 -6.61 3.27
N ALA A 98 8.44 -6.31 4.56
CA ALA A 98 9.69 -5.87 5.17
C ALA A 98 10.78 -6.95 5.16
N VAL A 99 10.43 -8.24 5.18
CA VAL A 99 11.40 -9.33 5.03
C VAL A 99 11.92 -9.40 3.59
N VAL A 100 11.02 -9.33 2.60
CA VAL A 100 11.41 -9.35 1.18
C VAL A 100 12.31 -8.16 0.85
N GLU A 101 11.95 -6.97 1.32
CA GLU A 101 12.76 -5.75 1.19
C GLU A 101 14.14 -5.94 1.84
N ALA A 102 14.19 -6.49 3.05
CA ALA A 102 15.45 -6.73 3.75
C ALA A 102 16.35 -7.70 3.00
N LEU A 103 15.79 -8.82 2.51
CA LEU A 103 16.51 -9.84 1.76
C LEU A 103 17.10 -9.27 0.48
N ASN A 104 16.28 -8.59 -0.34
CA ASN A 104 16.76 -8.04 -1.60
C ASN A 104 17.81 -6.94 -1.41
N ALA A 105 17.61 -6.02 -0.46
CA ALA A 105 18.62 -5.01 -0.15
C ALA A 105 19.96 -5.63 0.30
N TRP A 106 19.91 -6.73 1.06
CA TRP A 106 21.10 -7.45 1.48
C TRP A 106 21.73 -8.26 0.33
N PHE A 107 20.95 -8.90 -0.52
CA PHE A 107 21.44 -9.59 -1.72
C PHE A 107 22.17 -8.62 -2.66
N ASP A 108 21.63 -7.42 -2.87
CA ASP A 108 22.25 -6.36 -3.66
C ASP A 108 23.60 -5.95 -3.04
N GLN A 109 23.63 -5.76 -1.72
CA GLN A 109 24.87 -5.46 -1.00
C GLN A 109 25.92 -6.57 -1.10
N GLN A 110 25.49 -7.84 -1.18
CA GLN A 110 26.37 -9.00 -1.36
C GLN A 110 26.67 -9.30 -2.83
N SER A 111 26.13 -8.51 -3.78
CA SER A 111 26.24 -8.79 -5.21
C SER A 111 25.75 -10.19 -5.61
N VAL A 112 24.74 -10.71 -4.92
CA VAL A 112 24.12 -12.00 -5.25
C VAL A 112 23.31 -11.81 -6.54
N PRO A 113 23.65 -12.54 -7.62
CA PRO A 113 23.04 -12.35 -8.93
C PRO A 113 21.53 -12.67 -8.91
N GLY A 114 20.77 -11.92 -9.69
CA GLY A 114 19.33 -12.06 -9.87
C GLY A 114 18.73 -10.75 -10.36
N GLU A 115 17.77 -10.80 -11.28
CA GLU A 115 17.01 -9.62 -11.71
C GLU A 115 15.94 -9.31 -10.68
N HIS A 116 16.32 -8.72 -9.54
CA HIS A 116 15.33 -8.03 -8.74
C HIS A 116 15.02 -6.70 -9.41
N THR A 117 14.03 -6.69 -10.29
CA THR A 117 13.32 -5.43 -10.54
C THR A 117 12.62 -5.10 -9.24
N ALA A 118 13.20 -4.17 -8.46
CA ALA A 118 12.52 -3.64 -7.28
C ALA A 118 11.09 -3.32 -7.72
N PRO A 119 10.06 -3.97 -7.16
CA PRO A 119 8.69 -3.72 -7.58
C PRO A 119 8.51 -2.22 -7.48
N GLU A 120 8.10 -1.56 -8.58
CA GLU A 120 7.88 -0.11 -8.60
C GLU A 120 7.26 0.26 -7.27
N ARG A 121 8.02 1.03 -6.47
CA ARG A 121 7.72 1.24 -5.06
C ARG A 121 6.24 1.57 -4.97
N PRO A 122 5.41 0.74 -4.30
CA PRO A 122 3.97 0.84 -4.46
C PRO A 122 3.57 2.28 -4.19
N PRO A 123 2.75 2.89 -5.06
CA PRO A 123 2.45 4.31 -4.97
C PRO A 123 1.93 4.60 -3.57
N THR A 124 2.54 5.58 -2.90
CA THR A 124 2.16 5.94 -1.53
C THR A 124 0.65 6.14 -1.49
N ARG A 125 -0.03 5.32 -0.67
CA ARG A 125 -1.48 5.38 -0.53
C ARG A 125 -1.88 6.24 0.65
N HIS A 126 -2.95 6.96 0.44
CA HIS A 126 -3.48 7.96 1.34
C HIS A 126 -4.89 7.60 1.75
N PHE A 127 -5.09 7.37 3.05
CA PHE A 127 -6.42 7.12 3.59
C PHE A 127 -7.22 8.41 3.64
N THR A 128 -8.32 8.42 2.88
CA THR A 128 -9.25 9.54 2.80
C THR A 128 -10.61 9.07 3.28
N LYS A 129 -11.02 9.56 4.45
CA LYS A 129 -12.36 9.33 4.97
C LYS A 129 -13.34 10.21 4.19
N VAL A 130 -14.40 9.59 3.66
CA VAL A 130 -15.44 10.27 2.90
C VAL A 130 -16.81 9.89 3.41
N LEU A 131 -17.74 10.84 3.32
CA LEU A 131 -19.16 10.58 3.46
C LEU A 131 -19.73 10.42 2.06
N ILE A 132 -20.30 9.25 1.80
CA ILE A 132 -20.96 8.92 0.53
C ILE A 132 -22.43 8.68 0.84
N LYS A 133 -23.34 9.09 -0.05
CA LYS A 133 -24.77 8.80 0.14
C LYS A 133 -25.01 7.30 0.08
N ASP A 134 -25.96 6.81 0.87
CA ASP A 134 -26.25 5.38 0.95
C ASP A 134 -26.61 4.79 -0.43
N ALA A 135 -27.41 5.52 -1.21
CA ALA A 135 -27.75 5.14 -2.58
C ALA A 135 -26.52 5.01 -3.50
N THR A 136 -25.56 5.94 -3.41
CA THR A 136 -24.31 5.89 -4.18
C THR A 136 -23.45 4.70 -3.75
N SER A 137 -23.40 4.41 -2.45
CA SER A 137 -22.67 3.26 -1.90
C SER A 137 -23.26 1.92 -2.36
N GLU A 138 -24.59 1.78 -2.36
CA GLU A 138 -25.27 0.59 -2.86
C GLU A 138 -25.02 0.38 -4.36
N ARG A 139 -25.13 1.45 -5.17
CA ARG A 139 -24.82 1.42 -6.61
C ARG A 139 -23.37 1.00 -6.87
N LEU A 140 -22.42 1.58 -6.14
CA LEU A 140 -21.01 1.22 -6.21
C LEU A 140 -20.79 -0.27 -5.96
N GLY A 141 -21.43 -0.84 -4.94
CA GLY A 141 -21.33 -2.25 -4.61
C GLY A 141 -21.93 -3.19 -5.67
N ARG A 142 -22.99 -2.78 -6.36
CA ARG A 142 -23.56 -3.55 -7.49
C ARG A 142 -22.67 -3.49 -8.72
N GLU A 143 -22.25 -2.29 -9.12
CA GLU A 143 -21.44 -2.09 -10.32
C GLU A 143 -20.04 -2.69 -10.19
N SER A 144 -19.42 -2.60 -9.01
CA SER A 144 -18.12 -3.23 -8.78
C SER A 144 -18.19 -4.76 -8.98
N LYS A 145 -19.28 -5.39 -8.53
CA LYS A 145 -19.52 -6.83 -8.75
C LYS A 145 -19.77 -7.15 -10.22
N ARG A 146 -20.63 -6.37 -10.90
CA ARG A 146 -20.95 -6.55 -12.33
C ARG A 146 -19.69 -6.50 -13.19
N LEU A 147 -18.81 -5.54 -12.92
CA LEU A 147 -17.58 -5.33 -13.68
C LEU A 147 -16.39 -6.18 -13.21
N LYS A 148 -16.57 -7.02 -12.17
CA LYS A 148 -15.48 -7.78 -11.52
C LYS A 148 -14.30 -6.91 -11.08
N ARG A 149 -14.60 -5.70 -10.59
CA ARG A 149 -13.62 -4.72 -10.11
C ARG A 149 -13.81 -4.47 -8.62
N THR A 150 -12.75 -3.98 -7.96
CA THR A 150 -12.86 -3.55 -6.57
C THR A 150 -13.56 -2.20 -6.49
N ALA A 151 -14.36 -1.96 -5.44
CA ALA A 151 -14.96 -0.65 -5.20
C ALA A 151 -13.91 0.47 -5.14
N GLN A 152 -12.71 0.17 -4.60
CA GLN A 152 -11.58 1.09 -4.58
C GLN A 152 -11.12 1.51 -5.99
N SER A 153 -11.03 0.57 -6.92
CA SER A 153 -10.64 0.87 -8.31
C SER A 153 -11.66 1.79 -9.00
N VAL A 154 -12.95 1.55 -8.76
CA VAL A 154 -14.03 2.41 -9.29
C VAL A 154 -13.97 3.81 -8.69
N VAL A 155 -13.69 3.93 -7.38
CA VAL A 155 -13.50 5.22 -6.71
C VAL A 155 -12.32 5.99 -7.31
N GLU A 156 -11.15 5.37 -7.48
CA GLU A 156 -9.99 6.06 -8.06
C GLU A 156 -10.24 6.50 -9.51
N GLU A 157 -10.86 5.65 -10.32
CA GLU A 157 -11.24 6.01 -11.69
C GLU A 157 -12.22 7.18 -11.70
N SER A 158 -13.25 7.14 -10.84
CA SER A 158 -14.25 8.20 -10.77
C SER A 158 -13.62 9.56 -10.47
N ILE A 159 -12.71 9.62 -9.48
CA ILE A 159 -11.96 10.83 -9.10
C ILE A 159 -11.09 11.29 -10.27
N ASN A 160 -10.35 10.37 -10.90
CA ASN A 160 -9.45 10.69 -12.00
C ASN A 160 -10.21 11.22 -13.22
N ARG A 161 -11.33 10.61 -13.58
CA ARG A 161 -12.20 11.06 -14.68
C ARG A 161 -12.84 12.40 -14.37
N TYR A 162 -13.30 12.61 -13.13
CA TYR A 162 -13.83 13.89 -12.68
C TYR A 162 -12.76 14.98 -12.76
N ALA A 163 -11.57 14.75 -12.22
CA ALA A 163 -10.44 15.66 -12.28
C ALA A 163 -10.05 16.02 -13.74
N SER A 164 -10.01 15.03 -14.64
CA SER A 164 -9.75 15.29 -16.08
C SER A 164 -10.80 16.21 -16.70
N ARG A 165 -12.10 16.02 -16.40
CA ARG A 165 -13.16 16.91 -16.91
C ARG A 165 -13.04 18.35 -16.40
N HIS A 166 -12.43 18.54 -15.24
CA HIS A 166 -12.15 19.86 -14.67
C HIS A 166 -10.76 20.41 -15.04
N GLY A 167 -10.09 19.82 -16.04
CA GLY A 167 -8.82 20.34 -16.55
C GLY A 167 -7.62 20.09 -15.62
N VAL A 168 -7.75 19.21 -14.63
CA VAL A 168 -6.62 18.79 -13.80
C VAL A 168 -5.80 17.74 -14.58
N PRO A 169 -4.47 17.94 -14.72
CA PRO A 169 -3.63 17.04 -15.51
C PRO A 169 -3.70 15.61 -15.00
N GLU A 170 -3.47 14.65 -15.90
CA GLU A 170 -3.48 13.22 -15.58
C GLU A 170 -2.38 12.83 -14.60
N THR A 171 -1.21 13.45 -14.75
CA THR A 171 -0.05 13.30 -13.87
C THR A 171 0.23 14.62 -13.18
N MET A 172 0.15 14.63 -11.86
CA MET A 172 0.47 15.79 -11.02
C MET A 172 1.98 15.89 -10.79
N PRO A 173 2.54 17.12 -10.68
CA PRO A 173 3.91 17.32 -10.21
C PRO A 173 4.18 16.62 -8.87
N ALA A 174 5.40 16.11 -8.67
CA ALA A 174 5.75 15.32 -7.49
C ALA A 174 5.61 16.09 -6.15
N ASP A 175 5.68 17.42 -6.18
CA ASP A 175 5.52 18.35 -5.07
C ASP A 175 4.07 18.85 -4.86
N SER A 176 3.12 18.30 -5.63
CA SER A 176 1.71 18.72 -5.55
C SER A 176 1.12 18.47 -4.16
N PRO A 177 0.25 19.38 -3.66
CA PRO A 177 -0.35 19.23 -2.34
C PRO A 177 -1.25 18.00 -2.29
N VAL A 178 -1.01 17.13 -1.32
CA VAL A 178 -1.85 15.95 -1.02
C VAL A 178 -2.74 16.14 0.20
N ALA A 179 -2.56 17.23 0.95
CA ALA A 179 -3.39 17.56 2.10
C ALA A 179 -4.76 18.08 1.63
N LEU A 180 -5.83 17.43 2.08
CA LEU A 180 -7.19 17.86 1.76
C LEU A 180 -7.50 19.18 2.49
N PRO A 181 -8.20 20.13 1.83
CA PRO A 181 -8.61 21.37 2.46
C PRO A 181 -9.49 21.07 3.68
N ARG A 182 -9.17 21.71 4.81
CA ARG A 182 -9.98 21.64 6.02
C ARG A 182 -11.22 22.52 5.82
N THR A 183 -12.27 21.94 5.26
CA THR A 183 -13.57 22.58 5.24
C THR A 183 -14.25 22.35 6.60
N GLY A 184 -15.04 23.33 7.07
CA GLY A 184 -15.79 23.21 8.33
C GLY A 184 -16.59 21.91 8.40
N ARG A 185 -16.89 21.42 9.62
CA ARG A 185 -17.63 20.17 9.84
C ARG A 185 -18.88 20.15 8.95
N ALA A 186 -18.86 19.35 7.90
CA ALA A 186 -20.06 19.04 7.15
C ALA A 186 -21.00 18.33 8.12
N ASN A 187 -22.16 18.93 8.38
CA ASN A 187 -23.20 18.28 9.16
C ASN A 187 -23.64 17.05 8.37
N ALA A 188 -23.48 15.86 8.94
CA ALA A 188 -24.02 14.64 8.33
C ALA A 188 -25.54 14.81 8.20
N HIS A 189 -26.00 15.01 6.97
CA HIS A 189 -27.43 14.97 6.67
C HIS A 189 -27.82 13.49 6.63
N GLY A 190 -28.98 13.14 7.20
CA GLY A 190 -29.41 11.72 7.30
C GLY A 190 -29.35 11.01 5.94
N GLY A 191 -28.82 9.79 5.92
CA GLY A 191 -28.66 8.97 4.70
C GLY A 191 -27.26 8.96 4.07
N THR A 192 -26.21 9.28 4.84
CA THR A 192 -24.81 9.15 4.41
C THR A 192 -24.08 8.08 5.21
N THR A 193 -23.36 7.21 4.51
CA THR A 193 -22.45 6.22 5.10
C THR A 193 -21.01 6.72 5.02
N SER A 194 -20.28 6.54 6.12
CA SER A 194 -18.84 6.82 6.14
C SER A 194 -18.07 5.68 5.46
N ALA A 195 -17.36 6.00 4.39
CA ALA A 195 -16.43 5.10 3.72
C ALA A 195 -14.98 5.62 3.85
N THR A 196 -14.00 4.73 3.64
CA THR A 196 -12.58 5.10 3.58
C THR A 196 -12.04 4.68 2.22
N ALA A 197 -11.61 5.66 1.43
CA ALA A 197 -10.94 5.45 0.15
C ALA A 197 -9.41 5.47 0.34
N ARG A 198 -8.70 4.59 -0.37
CA ARG A 198 -7.24 4.46 -0.35
C ARG A 198 -6.62 4.97 -1.65
N LEU A 199 -6.39 6.28 -1.73
CA LEU A 199 -5.99 6.95 -2.97
C LEU A 199 -4.48 6.92 -3.16
N THR A 200 -3.99 6.70 -4.37
CA THR A 200 -2.57 6.98 -4.70
C THR A 200 -2.23 8.46 -4.47
N THR A 201 -0.93 8.79 -4.31
CA THR A 201 -0.45 10.18 -4.25
C THR A 201 -0.97 11.03 -5.40
N ASN A 202 -0.91 10.50 -6.63
CA ASN A 202 -1.39 11.22 -7.81
C ASN A 202 -2.90 11.46 -7.74
N THR A 203 -3.72 10.42 -7.51
CA THR A 203 -5.18 10.55 -7.40
C THR A 203 -5.58 11.52 -6.28
N ARG A 204 -4.86 11.50 -5.14
CA ARG A 204 -5.11 12.43 -4.04
C ARG A 204 -4.75 13.87 -4.38
N ALA A 205 -3.61 14.11 -5.01
CA ALA A 205 -3.22 15.45 -5.46
C ALA A 205 -4.23 16.01 -6.48
N ARG A 206 -4.73 15.16 -7.38
CA ARG A 206 -5.80 15.54 -8.32
C ARG A 206 -7.08 15.91 -7.60
N LEU A 207 -7.50 15.12 -6.60
CA LEU A 207 -8.64 15.43 -5.75
C LEU A 207 -8.48 16.77 -5.01
N VAL A 208 -7.31 17.04 -4.42
CA VAL A 208 -7.00 18.31 -3.74
C VAL A 208 -7.14 19.48 -4.72
N SER A 209 -6.61 19.35 -5.93
CA SER A 209 -6.70 20.38 -6.98
C SER A 209 -8.16 20.72 -7.30
N VAL A 210 -8.99 19.70 -7.55
CA VAL A 210 -10.43 19.89 -7.80
C VAL A 210 -11.14 20.54 -6.61
N CYS A 211 -10.88 20.06 -5.39
CA CYS A 211 -11.47 20.62 -4.18
C CYS A 211 -11.13 22.11 -4.02
N ALA A 212 -9.88 22.48 -4.28
CA ALA A 212 -9.41 23.87 -4.22
C ALA A 212 -10.06 24.73 -5.32
N GLN A 213 -10.11 24.24 -6.57
CA GLN A 213 -10.72 24.95 -7.70
C GLN A 213 -12.22 25.22 -7.48
N GLN A 214 -12.95 24.26 -6.90
CA GLN A 214 -14.40 24.36 -6.71
C GLN A 214 -14.80 24.90 -5.33
N SER A 215 -13.85 25.12 -4.42
CA SER A 215 -14.12 25.45 -3.01
C SER A 215 -15.04 24.43 -2.31
N ARG A 216 -14.83 23.14 -2.59
CA ARG A 216 -15.66 22.03 -2.09
C ARG A 216 -14.88 21.07 -1.20
N THR A 217 -15.62 20.30 -0.41
CA THR A 217 -15.04 19.24 0.41
C THR A 217 -14.69 18.01 -0.43
N ALA A 218 -13.73 17.21 0.05
CA ALA A 218 -13.40 15.93 -0.59
C ALA A 218 -14.58 14.96 -0.67
N SER A 219 -15.50 14.99 0.30
CA SER A 219 -16.67 14.11 0.30
C SER A 219 -17.66 14.50 -0.79
N GLU A 220 -17.91 15.80 -0.98
CA GLU A 220 -18.80 16.30 -2.03
C GLU A 220 -18.25 15.98 -3.43
N VAL A 221 -16.96 16.22 -3.65
CA VAL A 221 -16.31 15.92 -4.94
C VAL A 221 -16.32 14.41 -5.22
N ILE A 222 -16.06 13.57 -4.21
CA ILE A 222 -16.06 12.11 -4.40
C ILE A 222 -17.47 11.57 -4.64
N ASP A 223 -18.50 12.03 -3.89
CA ASP A 223 -19.89 11.58 -4.09
C ASP A 223 -20.41 11.94 -5.49
N GLU A 224 -20.10 13.14 -5.98
CA GLU A 224 -20.45 13.55 -7.34
C GLU A 224 -19.66 12.80 -8.40
N ALA A 225 -18.33 12.68 -8.24
CA ALA A 225 -17.49 11.92 -9.15
C ALA A 225 -17.95 10.47 -9.30
N LEU A 226 -18.30 9.83 -8.18
CA LEU A 226 -18.86 8.49 -8.15
C LEU A 226 -20.22 8.42 -8.83
N SER A 227 -21.13 9.36 -8.53
CA SER A 227 -22.46 9.37 -9.14
C SER A 227 -22.37 9.46 -10.67
N ASP A 228 -21.59 10.42 -11.18
CA ASP A 228 -21.35 10.59 -12.62
C ASP A 228 -20.71 9.36 -13.26
N CYS A 229 -19.77 8.73 -12.57
CA CYS A 229 -19.09 7.53 -13.07
C CYS A 229 -20.05 6.34 -13.13
N LEU A 230 -20.86 6.13 -12.10
CA LEU A 230 -21.84 5.05 -12.03
C LEU A 230 -22.95 5.23 -13.06
N ASP A 231 -23.45 6.45 -13.26
CA ASP A 231 -24.42 6.76 -14.31
C ASP A 231 -23.88 6.36 -15.69
N HIS A 232 -22.60 6.66 -15.96
CA HIS A 232 -21.97 6.25 -17.21
C HIS A 232 -21.80 4.73 -17.33
N LEU A 233 -21.38 4.05 -16.25
CA LEU A 233 -21.18 2.60 -16.26
C LEU A 233 -22.49 1.83 -16.47
N GLU A 234 -23.60 2.31 -15.92
CA GLU A 234 -24.94 1.71 -16.09
C GLU A 234 -25.42 1.76 -17.55
N THR A 235 -24.92 2.69 -18.37
CA THR A 235 -25.24 2.75 -19.81
C THR A 235 -24.46 1.77 -20.67
N LEU A 236 -23.39 1.15 -20.13
CA LEU A 236 -22.59 0.18 -20.88
C LEU A 236 -23.30 -1.17 -20.95
N PRO A 237 -23.29 -1.85 -22.11
CA PRO A 237 -23.86 -3.18 -22.24
C PRO A 237 -23.22 -4.17 -21.25
N PRO A 238 -23.95 -5.19 -20.79
CA PRO A 238 -23.37 -6.25 -19.98
C PRO A 238 -22.24 -6.93 -20.76
N ALA A 239 -21.09 -7.09 -20.08
CA ALA A 239 -19.91 -7.79 -20.60
C ALA A 239 -20.14 -9.29 -20.70
#